data_AF-A0A382QY64-F1
#
_entry.id   AF-A0A382QY64-F1
#
_cell.length_a   1.000
_cell.length_b   1.000
_cell.length_c   1.000
_cell.angle_alpha   90.00
_cell.angle_beta   90.00
_cell.angle_gamma   90.00
#
_symmetry.space_group_name_H-M   'P 1'
#
loop_
_entity.id
_entity.type
_entity.pdbx_description
1 polymer ?
#
loop_
_entity_poly.entity_id
_entity_poly.type
_entity_poly.pdbx_seq_one_letter_code
_entity_poly.pdbx_strand_id
1 'polypeptide(L)'
;TFFYLLTVYFFVATLAPSRTVKYRLSLALLTILGTYLALASKLIAITLPVIILFWILVHYVPEYFPSCARYFRITNMLWFFVCGGVVLVIIAYLSNLLYMPKDQGFELYGRVPYLLVQFKVIIFYYLTKFVFPFNLNVDSGFPFTDFATDLGISFSIFIVVSIIISVLKMGNIWIKLGIIWFFLSISPTSSIVPLNDLAVEHRMYLPMSLGLCLVTGWMLSCLKKNIQIFSLILILLSFSVLTTQRNKVWINEITLWSDSIIKNPNSPRVHNNLGKAYYEAGQLRKARFHLETSVSSIPRYVKSQFNLDNLKNIIEEKRIDSEKFQK
;
A
#
# COMPACT_ATOMS: atom_id res chain seq x y z
N THR A 1 -10.16 3.25 -3.82
CA THR A 1 -9.88 2.81 -5.20
C THR A 1 -10.93 3.30 -6.18
N PHE A 2 -12.21 2.96 -5.99
CA PHE A 2 -13.29 3.38 -6.89
C PHE A 2 -13.32 4.89 -7.17
N PHE A 3 -13.53 5.74 -6.14
CA PHE A 3 -13.55 7.20 -6.32
C PHE A 3 -12.25 7.76 -6.91
N TYR A 4 -11.11 7.17 -6.56
CA TYR A 4 -9.81 7.57 -7.10
C TYR A 4 -9.74 7.36 -8.62
N LEU A 5 -10.02 6.14 -9.09
CA LEU A 5 -9.97 5.79 -10.51
C LEU A 5 -11.06 6.52 -11.30
N LEU A 6 -12.25 6.67 -10.72
CA LEU A 6 -13.35 7.41 -11.33
C LEU A 6 -12.98 8.89 -11.52
N THR A 7 -12.29 9.49 -10.54
CA THR A 7 -11.81 10.87 -10.65
C THR A 7 -10.76 11.02 -11.73
N VAL A 8 -9.81 10.08 -11.81
CA VAL A 8 -8.83 10.05 -12.91
C VAL A 8 -9.53 9.91 -14.26
N TYR A 9 -10.55 9.07 -14.36
CA TYR A 9 -11.35 8.92 -15.59
C TYR A 9 -12.04 10.23 -15.98
N PHE A 10 -12.75 10.89 -15.06
CA PHE A 10 -13.39 12.18 -15.33
C PHE A 10 -12.37 13.23 -15.75
N PHE A 11 -11.24 13.30 -15.04
CA PHE A 11 -10.16 14.23 -15.36
C PHE A 11 -9.62 13.99 -16.77
N VAL A 12 -9.21 12.77 -17.12
CA VAL A 12 -8.72 12.46 -18.47
C VAL A 12 -9.78 12.73 -19.53
N ALA A 13 -11.06 12.48 -19.24
CA ALA A 13 -12.16 12.78 -20.16
C ALA A 13 -12.36 14.29 -20.39
N THR A 14 -11.94 15.17 -19.47
CA THR A 14 -11.93 16.63 -19.70
C THR A 14 -10.93 17.06 -20.78
N LEU A 15 -9.84 16.30 -20.93
CA LEU A 15 -8.75 16.58 -21.86
C LEU A 15 -9.06 16.09 -23.29
N ALA A 16 -10.14 15.33 -23.50
CA ALA A 16 -10.49 14.79 -24.80
C ALA A 16 -10.87 15.90 -25.82
N PRO A 17 -10.30 15.91 -27.06
CA PRO A 17 -10.48 17.00 -28.01
C PRO A 17 -11.94 17.24 -28.45
N SER A 18 -12.74 16.18 -28.57
CA SER A 18 -14.06 16.20 -29.23
C SER A 18 -15.25 16.59 -28.32
N ARG A 19 -15.00 17.22 -27.16
CA ARG A 19 -16.05 17.51 -26.17
C ARG A 19 -16.44 18.99 -26.10
N THR A 20 -17.75 19.26 -26.04
CA THR A 20 -18.32 20.60 -25.85
C THR A 20 -17.91 21.23 -24.52
N VAL A 21 -17.89 22.56 -24.44
CA VAL A 21 -17.50 23.30 -23.23
C VAL A 21 -18.37 22.93 -22.02
N LYS A 22 -19.69 22.82 -22.20
CA LYS A 22 -20.62 22.40 -21.13
C LYS A 22 -20.28 21.02 -20.58
N TYR A 23 -19.94 20.07 -21.46
CA TYR A 23 -19.55 18.73 -21.06
C TYR A 23 -18.24 18.73 -20.26
N ARG A 24 -17.23 19.50 -20.70
CA ARG A 24 -15.96 19.65 -19.98
C ARG A 24 -16.15 20.26 -18.59
N LEU A 25 -17.00 21.29 -18.46
CA LEU A 25 -17.34 21.90 -17.17
C LEU A 25 -18.00 20.89 -16.23
N SER A 26 -18.95 20.08 -16.73
CA SER A 26 -19.58 19.03 -15.91
C SER A 26 -18.58 17.99 -15.40
N LEU A 27 -17.65 17.56 -16.26
CA LEU A 27 -16.59 16.63 -15.88
C LEU A 27 -15.58 17.25 -14.90
N ALA A 28 -15.27 18.53 -15.03
CA ALA A 28 -14.41 19.25 -14.09
C ALA A 28 -15.06 19.31 -12.69
N LEU A 29 -16.35 19.62 -12.60
CA LEU A 29 -17.11 19.60 -11.34
C LEU A 29 -17.13 18.19 -10.73
N LEU A 30 -17.35 17.15 -11.55
CA LEU A 30 -17.29 15.75 -11.11
C LEU A 30 -15.87 15.35 -10.65
N THR A 31 -14.82 15.92 -11.24
CA THR A 31 -13.43 15.69 -10.82
C THR A 31 -13.17 16.29 -9.44
N ILE A 32 -13.67 17.50 -9.17
CA ILE A 32 -13.57 18.15 -7.85
C ILE A 32 -14.33 17.33 -6.80
N LEU A 33 -15.58 16.97 -7.09
CA LEU A 33 -16.39 16.13 -6.20
C LEU A 33 -15.73 14.77 -5.94
N GLY A 34 -15.24 14.12 -7.00
CA GLY A 34 -14.54 12.84 -6.91
C GLY A 34 -13.27 12.93 -6.09
N THR A 35 -12.52 14.03 -6.20
CA THR A 35 -11.32 14.30 -5.39
C THR A 35 -11.67 14.37 -3.91
N TYR A 36 -12.73 15.12 -3.56
CA TYR A 36 -13.21 15.18 -2.18
C TYR A 36 -13.63 13.81 -1.66
N LEU A 37 -14.45 13.07 -2.41
CA LEU A 37 -14.90 11.73 -2.01
C LEU A 37 -13.74 10.74 -1.86
N ALA A 38 -12.73 10.83 -2.72
CA ALA A 38 -11.53 10.00 -2.63
C ALA A 38 -10.74 10.30 -1.35
N LEU A 39 -10.50 11.57 -1.04
CA LEU A 39 -9.81 12.03 0.17
C LEU A 39 -10.57 11.66 1.44
N ALA A 40 -11.90 11.86 1.46
CA ALA A 40 -12.75 11.50 2.58
C ALA A 40 -12.80 9.97 2.82
N SER A 41 -12.55 9.16 1.78
CA SER A 41 -12.62 7.70 1.89
C SER A 41 -11.32 7.04 2.33
N LYS A 42 -10.16 7.50 1.82
CA LYS A 42 -8.86 6.88 2.11
C LYS A 42 -7.70 7.86 2.00
N LEU A 43 -6.75 7.74 2.93
CA LEU A 43 -5.48 8.49 2.97
C LEU A 43 -4.68 8.43 1.66
N ILE A 44 -4.68 7.28 0.97
CA ILE A 44 -3.97 7.10 -0.31
C ILE A 44 -4.37 8.12 -1.38
N ALA A 45 -5.58 8.70 -1.29
CA ALA A 45 -6.08 9.69 -2.22
C ALA A 45 -5.31 11.03 -2.19
N ILE A 46 -4.45 11.25 -1.18
CA ILE A 46 -3.53 12.41 -1.17
C ILE A 46 -2.58 12.42 -2.38
N THR A 47 -2.39 11.28 -3.03
CA THR A 47 -1.59 11.16 -4.26
C THR A 47 -2.32 11.65 -5.52
N LEU A 48 -3.63 11.87 -5.45
CA LEU A 48 -4.47 12.20 -6.60
C LEU A 48 -4.09 13.53 -7.28
N PRO A 49 -3.86 14.65 -6.55
CA PRO A 49 -3.40 15.89 -7.18
C PRO A 49 -2.05 15.73 -7.88
N VAL A 50 -1.16 14.90 -7.33
CA VAL A 50 0.15 14.60 -7.92
C VAL A 50 -0.03 13.84 -9.24
N ILE A 51 -0.93 12.86 -9.29
CA ILE A 51 -1.25 12.12 -10.53
C ILE A 51 -1.88 13.02 -11.58
N ILE A 52 -2.82 13.89 -11.19
CA ILE A 52 -3.46 14.84 -12.10
C ILE A 52 -2.42 15.80 -12.68
N LEU A 53 -1.58 16.39 -11.83
CA LEU A 53 -0.50 17.27 -12.26
C LEU A 53 0.48 16.55 -13.20
N PHE A 54 0.89 15.32 -12.85
CA PHE A 54 1.76 14.52 -13.71
C PHE A 54 1.16 14.32 -15.11
N TRP A 55 -0.14 14.00 -15.19
CA TRP A 55 -0.84 13.84 -16.46
C TRP A 55 -0.90 15.14 -17.27
N ILE A 56 -1.18 16.28 -16.64
CA ILE A 56 -1.16 17.59 -17.30
C ILE A 56 0.21 17.88 -17.89
N LEU A 57 1.26 17.74 -17.07
CA LEU A 57 2.62 18.05 -17.47
C LEU A 57 3.10 17.13 -18.60
N VAL A 58 2.73 15.86 -18.58
CA VAL A 58 3.20 14.88 -19.57
C VAL A 58 2.45 14.92 -20.90
N HIS A 59 1.13 15.16 -20.88
CA HIS A 59 0.30 15.10 -22.09
C HIS A 59 -0.15 16.47 -22.58
N TYR A 60 -0.75 17.26 -21.68
CA TYR A 60 -1.37 18.53 -22.06
C TYR A 60 -0.33 19.57 -22.45
N VAL A 61 0.75 19.72 -21.67
CA VAL A 61 1.76 20.76 -21.94
C VAL A 61 2.48 20.54 -23.28
N PRO A 62 2.97 19.33 -23.64
CA PRO A 62 3.59 19.11 -24.94
C PRO A 62 2.65 19.31 -26.13
N GLU A 63 1.35 19.02 -25.97
CA GLU A 63 0.34 19.14 -27.03
C GLU A 63 0.02 20.62 -27.34
N TYR A 64 -0.16 21.46 -26.32
CA TYR A 64 -0.55 22.87 -26.49
C TYR A 64 0.65 23.84 -26.54
N PHE A 65 1.81 23.45 -25.98
CA PHE A 65 3.03 24.26 -25.96
C PHE A 65 4.24 23.47 -26.52
N PRO A 66 4.30 23.24 -27.85
CA PRO A 66 5.31 22.40 -28.47
C PRO A 66 6.75 22.86 -28.19
N SER A 67 6.97 24.18 -28.08
CA SER A 67 8.27 24.77 -27.74
C SER A 67 8.83 24.27 -26.41
N CYS A 68 7.97 23.90 -25.46
CA CYS A 68 8.35 23.40 -24.15
C CYS A 68 8.39 21.85 -24.06
N ALA A 69 7.94 21.14 -25.09
CA ALA A 69 7.77 19.68 -25.07
C ALA A 69 9.06 18.90 -24.70
N ARG A 70 10.24 19.45 -25.01
CA ARG A 70 11.53 18.85 -24.63
C ARG A 70 11.71 18.75 -23.11
N TYR A 71 11.22 19.72 -22.35
CA TYR A 71 11.31 19.75 -20.89
C TYR A 71 10.32 18.78 -20.23
N PHE A 72 9.14 18.65 -20.82
CA PHE A 72 8.02 17.86 -20.32
C PHE A 72 8.01 16.39 -20.77
N ARG A 73 9.17 15.89 -21.21
CA ARG A 73 9.36 14.45 -21.42
C ARG A 73 9.14 13.69 -20.12
N ILE A 74 8.57 12.50 -20.25
CA ILE A 74 8.20 11.66 -19.09
C ILE A 74 9.39 11.33 -18.21
N THR A 75 10.57 11.13 -18.79
CA THR A 75 11.83 10.95 -18.04
C THR A 75 12.22 12.16 -17.20
N ASN A 76 11.98 13.37 -17.69
CA ASN A 76 12.31 14.59 -16.96
C ASN A 76 11.28 14.85 -15.87
N MET A 77 10.00 14.65 -16.18
CA MET A 77 8.92 14.76 -15.19
C MET A 77 9.09 13.74 -14.07
N LEU A 78 9.53 12.53 -14.41
CA LEU A 78 9.92 11.50 -13.45
C LEU A 78 10.95 12.03 -12.44
N TRP A 79 12.06 12.58 -12.93
CA TRP A 79 13.08 13.17 -12.06
C TRP A 79 12.53 14.35 -11.25
N PHE A 80 11.71 15.20 -11.86
CA PHE A 80 11.08 16.34 -11.18
C PHE A 80 10.21 15.89 -9.99
N PHE A 81 9.33 14.90 -10.18
CA PHE A 81 8.47 14.39 -9.10
C PHE A 81 9.25 13.60 -8.06
N VAL A 82 10.27 12.84 -8.44
CA VAL A 82 11.14 12.13 -7.49
C VAL A 82 11.91 13.12 -6.63
N CYS A 83 12.61 14.09 -7.24
CA CYS A 83 13.35 15.10 -6.50
C CYS A 83 12.43 15.98 -5.65
N GLY A 84 11.29 16.41 -6.20
CA GLY A 84 10.29 17.19 -5.47
C GLY A 84 9.72 16.41 -4.28
N GLY A 85 9.43 15.12 -4.45
CA GLY A 85 8.98 14.24 -3.37
C GLY A 85 10.02 14.10 -2.27
N VAL A 86 11.31 13.89 -2.61
CA VAL A 86 12.40 13.83 -1.63
C VAL A 86 12.52 15.14 -0.85
N VAL A 87 12.48 16.29 -1.54
CA VAL A 87 12.51 17.61 -0.90
C VAL A 87 11.32 17.80 0.04
N LEU A 88 10.11 17.45 -0.38
CA LEU A 88 8.91 17.54 0.47
C LEU A 88 9.00 16.63 1.69
N VAL A 89 9.53 15.42 1.55
CA VAL A 89 9.76 14.50 2.69
C VAL A 89 10.79 15.08 3.66
N ILE A 90 11.88 15.66 3.15
CA ILE A 90 12.89 16.33 3.99
C ILE A 90 12.26 17.52 4.72
N ILE A 91 11.51 18.39 4.03
CA ILE A 91 10.81 19.53 4.65
C ILE A 91 9.83 19.04 5.71
N ALA A 92 9.03 18.03 5.41
CA ALA A 92 8.05 17.48 6.33
C ALA A 92 8.69 16.83 7.57
N TYR A 93 9.87 16.22 7.39
CA TYR A 93 10.69 15.70 8.48
C TYR A 93 11.24 16.84 9.37
N LEU A 94 11.83 17.87 8.76
CA LEU A 94 12.42 19.01 9.48
C LEU A 94 11.38 19.88 10.19
N SER A 95 10.20 20.04 9.62
CA SER A 95 9.11 20.88 10.15
C SER A 95 8.21 20.16 11.17
N ASN A 96 8.44 18.87 11.44
CA ASN A 96 7.56 18.03 12.26
C ASN A 96 6.07 18.04 11.82
N LEU A 97 5.77 18.43 10.58
CA LEU A 97 4.40 18.54 10.05
C LEU A 97 3.66 17.19 10.04
N LEU A 98 4.42 16.09 10.00
CA LEU A 98 3.94 14.71 10.02
C LEU A 98 3.92 14.10 11.44
N TYR A 99 4.10 14.90 12.49
CA TYR A 99 3.99 14.42 13.86
C TYR A 99 2.55 14.59 14.36
N MET A 100 1.81 13.49 14.42
CA MET A 100 0.54 13.43 15.12
C MET A 100 0.73 12.60 16.41
N PRO A 101 0.51 13.17 17.61
CA PRO A 101 0.76 12.51 18.90
C PRO A 101 -0.16 11.31 19.21
N LYS A 102 -0.91 10.79 18.22
CA LYS A 102 -1.79 9.61 18.35
C LYS A 102 -1.45 8.47 17.39
N ASP A 103 -0.41 8.61 16.57
CA ASP A 103 -0.04 7.57 15.60
C ASP A 103 0.75 6.45 16.29
N GLN A 104 0.04 5.43 16.76
CA GLN A 104 0.60 4.24 17.42
C GLN A 104 1.73 3.57 16.60
N GLY A 105 1.63 3.59 15.26
CA GLY A 105 2.67 3.05 14.37
C GLY A 105 4.00 3.81 14.45
N PHE A 106 3.97 5.12 14.72
CA PHE A 106 5.20 5.90 14.89
C PHE A 106 5.91 5.52 16.18
N GLU A 107 5.18 5.38 17.29
CA GLU A 107 5.75 4.90 18.57
C GLU A 107 6.30 3.47 18.46
N LEU A 108 5.64 2.61 17.68
CA LEU A 108 6.01 1.20 17.54
C LEU A 108 7.29 1.00 16.72
N TYR A 109 7.47 1.74 15.62
CA TYR A 109 8.50 1.44 14.62
C TYR A 109 9.51 2.58 14.39
N GLY A 110 9.14 3.83 14.68
CA GLY A 110 9.87 5.01 14.22
C GLY A 110 9.77 5.24 12.70
N ARG A 111 10.02 6.47 12.25
CA ARG A 111 9.90 6.86 10.82
C ARG A 111 10.87 6.12 9.90
N VAL A 112 12.17 6.22 10.21
CA VAL A 112 13.23 5.69 9.34
C VAL A 112 13.25 4.16 9.33
N PRO A 113 13.19 3.46 10.48
CA PRO A 113 13.16 2.00 10.47
C PRO A 113 11.91 1.46 9.76
N TYR A 114 10.73 2.07 9.97
CA TYR A 114 9.52 1.71 9.22
C TYR A 114 9.74 1.85 7.71
N LEU A 115 10.21 3.02 7.25
CA LEU A 115 10.49 3.26 5.83
C LEU A 115 11.42 2.19 5.23
N LEU A 116 12.51 1.86 5.94
CA LEU A 116 13.48 0.87 5.48
C LEU A 116 12.85 -0.52 5.36
N VAL A 117 12.12 -0.97 6.38
CA VAL A 117 11.43 -2.27 6.37
C VAL A 117 10.36 -2.33 5.27
N GLN A 118 9.73 -1.22 4.90
CA GLN A 118 8.72 -1.22 3.83
C GLN A 118 9.30 -1.63 2.46
N PHE A 119 10.59 -1.41 2.18
CA PHE A 119 11.21 -1.98 0.97
C PHE A 119 11.18 -3.51 0.99
N LYS A 120 11.46 -4.12 2.15
CA LYS A 120 11.34 -5.57 2.37
C LYS A 120 9.91 -6.04 2.20
N VAL A 121 8.93 -5.29 2.74
CA VAL A 121 7.50 -5.59 2.55
C VAL A 121 7.12 -5.54 1.08
N ILE A 122 7.58 -4.55 0.32
CA ILE A 122 7.28 -4.43 -1.12
C ILE A 122 7.77 -5.67 -1.87
N ILE A 123 9.01 -6.08 -1.67
CA ILE A 123 9.61 -7.21 -2.40
C ILE A 123 9.07 -8.56 -1.91
N PHE A 124 9.19 -8.85 -0.62
CA PHE A 124 8.91 -10.18 -0.06
C PHE A 124 7.46 -10.43 0.28
N TYR A 125 6.64 -9.38 0.45
CA TYR A 125 5.21 -9.53 0.70
C TYR A 125 4.40 -9.13 -0.53
N TYR A 126 4.41 -7.86 -0.90
CA TYR A 126 3.46 -7.33 -1.89
C TYR A 126 3.67 -7.87 -3.30
N LEU A 127 4.89 -7.83 -3.84
CA LEU A 127 5.17 -8.38 -5.18
C LEU A 127 5.03 -9.90 -5.19
N THR A 128 5.42 -10.57 -4.11
CA THR A 128 5.23 -12.02 -3.97
C THR A 128 3.74 -12.38 -4.01
N LYS A 129 2.87 -11.65 -3.28
CA LYS A 129 1.41 -11.85 -3.31
C LYS A 129 0.76 -11.43 -4.63
N PHE A 130 1.35 -10.49 -5.36
CA PHE A 130 0.88 -10.12 -6.69
C PHE A 130 1.03 -11.29 -7.68
N VAL A 131 2.21 -11.93 -7.68
CA VAL A 131 2.50 -13.05 -8.59
C VAL A 131 1.86 -14.35 -8.08
N PHE A 132 1.92 -14.57 -6.77
CA PHE A 132 1.44 -15.76 -6.09
C PHE A 132 0.46 -15.37 -4.97
N PRO A 133 -0.84 -15.14 -5.29
CA PRO A 133 -1.86 -14.69 -4.33
C PRO A 133 -2.33 -15.81 -3.39
N PHE A 134 -1.41 -16.64 -2.91
CA PHE A 134 -1.65 -17.72 -1.96
C PHE A 134 -1.37 -17.26 -0.54
N ASN A 135 -1.95 -17.97 0.44
CA ASN A 135 -1.74 -17.72 1.85
C ASN A 135 -2.06 -16.25 2.26
N LEU A 136 -3.11 -15.66 1.69
CA LEU A 136 -3.59 -14.33 2.08
C LEU A 136 -4.08 -14.37 3.52
N ASN A 137 -3.71 -13.38 4.34
CA ASN A 137 -4.10 -13.34 5.74
C ASN A 137 -4.50 -11.94 6.18
N VAL A 138 -5.60 -11.85 6.94
CA VAL A 138 -6.06 -10.56 7.50
C VAL A 138 -5.03 -9.97 8.48
N ASP A 139 -4.25 -10.83 9.13
CA ASP A 139 -3.14 -10.45 10.01
C ASP A 139 -1.84 -11.03 9.45
N SER A 140 -1.11 -10.25 8.66
CA SER A 140 0.02 -10.76 7.85
C SER A 140 1.12 -11.46 8.65
N GLY A 141 1.31 -11.08 9.91
CA GLY A 141 2.40 -11.57 10.76
C GLY A 141 3.79 -11.20 10.23
N PHE A 142 3.90 -10.25 9.31
CA PHE A 142 5.19 -9.86 8.74
C PHE A 142 6.07 -9.24 9.82
N PRO A 143 7.25 -9.82 10.15
CA PRO A 143 8.05 -9.38 11.28
C PRO A 143 8.71 -8.03 10.98
N PHE A 144 8.74 -7.17 11.98
CA PHE A 144 9.56 -5.96 11.97
C PHE A 144 10.98 -6.33 12.38
N THR A 145 11.95 -5.87 11.61
CA THR A 145 13.37 -6.17 11.77
C THR A 145 14.20 -4.91 11.59
N ASP A 146 15.35 -4.85 12.26
CA ASP A 146 16.25 -3.70 12.14
C ASP A 146 17.13 -3.79 10.90
N PHE A 147 17.39 -2.63 10.29
CA PHE A 147 18.26 -2.52 9.12
C PHE A 147 19.66 -3.10 9.34
N ALA A 148 20.19 -2.96 10.56
CA ALA A 148 21.54 -3.44 10.90
C ALA A 148 21.64 -4.97 10.96
N THR A 149 20.55 -5.66 11.28
CA THR A 149 20.55 -7.12 11.51
C THR A 149 19.94 -7.90 10.34
N ASP A 150 19.13 -7.26 9.49
CA ASP A 150 18.41 -7.91 8.41
C ASP A 150 18.91 -7.49 7.02
N LEU A 151 19.78 -8.33 6.44
CA LEU A 151 20.27 -8.19 5.07
C LEU A 151 19.15 -8.17 4.02
N GLY A 152 17.97 -8.71 4.32
CA GLY A 152 16.81 -8.69 3.45
C GLY A 152 16.32 -7.27 3.15
N ILE A 153 16.53 -6.31 4.06
CA ILE A 153 16.18 -4.91 3.84
C ILE A 153 17.11 -4.28 2.81
N SER A 154 18.42 -4.39 3.01
CA SER A 154 19.44 -3.90 2.07
C SER A 154 19.29 -4.51 0.67
N PHE A 155 19.04 -5.81 0.60
CA PHE A 155 18.76 -6.51 -0.65
C PHE A 155 17.50 -5.97 -1.35
N SER A 156 16.43 -5.71 -0.59
CA SER A 156 15.19 -5.16 -1.14
C SER A 156 15.36 -3.73 -1.66
N ILE A 157 16.11 -2.89 -0.94
CA ILE A 157 16.45 -1.53 -1.39
C ILE A 157 17.23 -1.60 -2.71
N PHE A 158 18.24 -2.45 -2.78
CA PHE A 158 19.02 -2.66 -4.01
C PHE A 158 18.10 -3.05 -5.18
N ILE A 159 17.21 -4.04 -4.99
CA ILE A 159 16.27 -4.46 -6.05
C ILE A 159 15.36 -3.30 -6.48
N VAL A 160 14.76 -2.56 -5.55
CA VAL A 160 13.86 -1.45 -5.88
C VAL A 160 14.59 -0.36 -6.67
N VAL A 161 15.81 0.00 -6.24
CA VAL A 161 16.64 0.99 -6.95
C VAL A 161 17.01 0.46 -8.35
N SER A 162 17.40 -0.80 -8.48
CA SER A 162 17.70 -1.43 -9.78
C SER A 162 16.49 -1.44 -10.71
N ILE A 163 15.29 -1.73 -10.20
CA ILE A 163 14.03 -1.67 -10.98
C ILE A 163 13.80 -0.24 -11.47
N ILE A 164 13.89 0.76 -10.59
CA ILE A 164 13.65 2.16 -10.95
C ILE A 164 14.64 2.61 -12.03
N ILE A 165 15.95 2.37 -11.85
CA ILE A 165 16.98 2.76 -12.81
C ILE A 165 16.76 2.05 -14.15
N SER A 166 16.45 0.75 -14.14
CA SER A 166 16.21 -0.01 -15.36
C SER A 166 15.01 0.54 -16.13
N VAL A 167 13.90 0.79 -15.44
CA VAL A 167 12.66 1.34 -16.03
C VAL A 167 12.88 2.74 -16.60
N LEU A 168 13.69 3.58 -15.92
CA LEU A 168 14.05 4.91 -16.44
C LEU A 168 14.83 4.83 -17.75
N LYS A 169 15.72 3.84 -17.89
CA LYS A 169 16.51 3.58 -19.11
C LYS A 169 15.72 2.93 -20.24
N MET A 170 14.65 2.19 -19.94
CA MET A 170 13.81 1.57 -20.96
C MET A 170 13.11 2.62 -21.83
N GLY A 171 12.92 2.33 -23.12
CA GLY A 171 12.15 3.21 -24.02
C GLY A 171 10.63 3.09 -23.87
N ASN A 172 10.15 2.09 -23.11
CA ASN A 172 8.73 1.76 -23.07
C ASN A 172 7.93 2.64 -22.11
N ILE A 173 6.92 3.33 -22.66
CA ILE A 173 6.06 4.22 -21.90
C ILE A 173 5.14 3.48 -20.91
N TRP A 174 4.53 2.37 -21.31
CA TRP A 174 3.56 1.65 -20.48
C TRP A 174 4.19 1.10 -19.21
N ILE A 175 5.42 0.60 -19.31
CA ILE A 175 6.19 0.14 -18.15
C ILE A 175 6.50 1.31 -17.20
N LYS A 176 6.94 2.45 -17.72
CA LYS A 176 7.21 3.64 -16.91
C LYS A 176 5.96 4.10 -16.16
N LEU A 177 4.83 4.24 -16.85
CA LEU A 177 3.56 4.64 -16.24
C LEU A 177 3.11 3.65 -15.16
N GLY A 178 3.20 2.35 -15.42
CA GLY A 178 2.82 1.32 -14.46
C GLY A 178 3.68 1.35 -13.19
N ILE A 179 5.00 1.48 -13.33
CA ILE A 179 5.92 1.52 -12.19
C ILE A 179 5.77 2.81 -11.38
N ILE A 180 5.57 3.96 -12.05
CA ILE A 180 5.25 5.23 -11.38
C ILE A 180 3.98 5.10 -10.56
N TRP A 181 2.92 4.61 -11.19
CA TRP A 181 1.64 4.43 -10.53
C TRP A 181 1.79 3.54 -9.30
N PHE A 182 2.51 2.42 -9.42
CA PHE A 182 2.76 1.50 -8.33
C PHE A 182 3.44 2.19 -7.14
N PHE A 183 4.61 2.80 -7.34
CA PHE A 183 5.36 3.42 -6.24
C PHE A 183 4.69 4.67 -5.70
N LEU A 184 4.10 5.51 -6.56
CA LEU A 184 3.42 6.72 -6.12
C LEU A 184 2.21 6.39 -5.25
N SER A 185 1.37 5.44 -5.68
CA SER A 185 0.17 5.07 -4.92
C SER A 185 0.51 4.33 -3.63
N ILE A 186 1.58 3.53 -3.58
CA ILE A 186 1.94 2.82 -2.34
C ILE A 186 2.65 3.72 -1.31
N SER A 187 3.32 4.79 -1.76
CA SER A 187 4.19 5.65 -0.94
C SER A 187 3.55 6.24 0.33
N PRO A 188 2.27 6.67 0.38
CA PRO A 188 1.72 7.26 1.61
C PRO A 188 1.64 6.24 2.74
N THR A 189 1.24 5.00 2.42
CA THR A 189 0.93 3.95 3.41
C THR A 189 2.11 3.03 3.69
N SER A 190 3.10 2.99 2.79
CA SER A 190 4.26 2.09 2.87
C SER A 190 5.57 2.86 2.76
N SER A 191 5.60 4.15 3.14
CA SER A 191 6.83 4.93 3.22
C SER A 191 6.71 6.08 4.22
N ILE A 192 5.77 7.00 4.00
CA ILE A 192 5.76 8.31 4.67
C ILE A 192 5.09 8.26 6.05
N VAL A 193 3.97 7.52 6.17
CA VAL A 193 3.17 7.46 7.39
C VAL A 193 3.30 6.07 8.02
N PRO A 194 3.98 5.93 9.17
CA PRO A 194 4.00 4.68 9.92
C PRO A 194 2.58 4.29 10.37
N LEU A 195 2.17 3.07 10.04
CA LEU A 195 0.86 2.52 10.40
C LEU A 195 1.06 1.30 11.30
N ASN A 196 0.07 0.99 12.14
CA ASN A 196 0.14 -0.10 13.11
C ASN A 196 0.48 -1.45 12.45
N ASP A 197 -0.13 -1.71 11.30
CA ASP A 197 0.12 -2.92 10.53
C ASP A 197 1.30 -2.69 9.59
N LEU A 198 2.33 -3.52 9.70
CA LEU A 198 3.50 -3.41 8.85
C LEU A 198 3.17 -3.78 7.39
N ALA A 199 2.34 -4.80 7.19
CA ALA A 199 1.91 -5.26 5.87
C ALA A 199 0.44 -5.70 5.88
N VAL A 200 -0.33 -5.25 4.88
CA VAL A 200 -1.75 -5.62 4.71
C VAL A 200 -2.12 -5.62 3.23
N GLU A 201 -2.80 -6.66 2.74
CA GLU A 201 -2.97 -6.84 1.29
C GLU A 201 -3.86 -5.77 0.65
N HIS A 202 -4.81 -5.20 1.39
CA HIS A 202 -5.72 -4.18 0.86
C HIS A 202 -5.02 -2.87 0.49
N ARG A 203 -3.76 -2.65 0.91
CA ARG A 203 -2.93 -1.52 0.47
C ARG A 203 -2.57 -1.64 -1.02
N MET A 204 -2.55 -2.87 -1.55
CA MET A 204 -2.15 -3.14 -2.93
C MET A 204 -3.26 -2.93 -3.97
N TYR A 205 -4.51 -2.69 -3.56
CA TYR A 205 -5.62 -2.57 -4.50
C TYR A 205 -5.44 -1.44 -5.53
N LEU A 206 -4.95 -0.27 -5.10
CA LEU A 206 -4.67 0.85 -6.01
C LEU A 206 -3.31 0.69 -6.73
N PRO A 207 -2.20 0.32 -6.06
CA PRO A 207 -0.93 0.04 -6.73
C PRO A 207 -1.01 -1.04 -7.83
N MET A 208 -1.78 -2.11 -7.62
CA MET A 208 -1.93 -3.17 -8.61
C MET A 208 -2.80 -2.72 -9.79
N SER A 209 -3.86 -1.93 -9.56
CA SER A 209 -4.93 -1.71 -10.56
C SER A 209 -4.44 -1.12 -11.88
N LEU A 210 -3.74 0.01 -11.84
CA LEU A 210 -3.10 0.59 -13.03
C LEU A 210 -1.58 0.40 -13.00
N GLY A 211 -0.97 0.08 -11.86
CA GLY A 211 0.47 -0.06 -11.79
C GLY A 211 0.95 -1.37 -12.41
N LEU A 212 0.87 -2.44 -11.62
CA LEU A 212 1.38 -3.75 -12.04
C LEU A 212 0.54 -4.37 -13.18
N CYS A 213 -0.77 -4.09 -13.26
CA CYS A 213 -1.61 -4.56 -14.37
C CYS A 213 -1.22 -3.93 -15.72
N LEU A 214 -0.76 -2.67 -15.78
CA LEU A 214 -0.28 -2.07 -17.04
C LEU A 214 1.03 -2.73 -17.48
N VAL A 215 1.95 -2.98 -16.55
CA VAL A 215 3.23 -3.65 -16.85
C VAL A 215 2.98 -5.05 -17.39
N THR A 216 2.16 -5.84 -16.69
CA THR A 216 1.83 -7.22 -17.10
C THR A 216 1.04 -7.26 -18.41
N GLY A 217 0.08 -6.35 -18.60
CA GLY A 217 -0.66 -6.23 -19.86
C GLY A 217 0.25 -5.90 -21.04
N TRP A 218 1.21 -4.99 -20.87
CA TRP A 218 2.21 -4.71 -21.89
C TRP A 218 3.09 -5.92 -22.18
N MET A 219 3.59 -6.62 -21.16
CA MET A 219 4.42 -7.82 -21.35
C MET A 219 3.68 -8.91 -22.13
N LEU A 220 2.40 -9.13 -21.84
CA LEU A 220 1.55 -10.07 -22.58
C LEU A 220 1.33 -9.61 -24.03
N SER A 221 1.17 -8.30 -24.27
CA SER A 221 0.95 -7.76 -25.62
C SER A 221 2.10 -8.05 -26.59
N CYS A 222 3.30 -8.31 -26.09
CA CYS A 222 4.47 -8.71 -26.89
C CYS A 222 4.43 -10.18 -27.35
N LEU A 223 3.51 -11.00 -26.82
CA LEU A 223 3.39 -12.42 -27.17
C LEU A 223 2.46 -12.62 -28.38
N LYS A 224 2.48 -13.83 -28.98
CA LYS A 224 1.52 -14.19 -30.04
C LYS A 224 0.08 -14.16 -29.52
N LYS A 225 -0.88 -13.76 -30.36
CA LYS A 225 -2.31 -13.63 -29.99
C LYS A 225 -2.89 -14.88 -29.30
N ASN A 226 -2.52 -16.08 -29.75
CA ASN A 226 -2.99 -17.33 -29.14
C ASN A 226 -2.49 -17.48 -27.70
N ILE A 227 -1.22 -17.11 -27.44
CA ILE A 227 -0.62 -17.14 -26.10
C ILE A 227 -1.28 -16.07 -25.23
N GLN A 228 -1.55 -14.87 -25.77
CA GLN A 228 -2.25 -13.81 -25.03
C GLN A 228 -3.62 -14.28 -24.54
N ILE A 229 -4.44 -14.84 -25.44
CA ILE A 229 -5.79 -15.34 -25.12
C ILE A 229 -5.69 -16.48 -24.11
N PHE A 230 -4.79 -17.44 -24.33
CA PHE A 230 -4.58 -18.55 -23.40
C PHE A 230 -4.18 -18.06 -22.00
N SER A 231 -3.21 -17.17 -21.90
CA SER A 231 -2.78 -16.57 -20.63
C SER A 231 -3.91 -15.81 -19.95
N LEU A 232 -4.72 -15.05 -20.70
CA LEU A 232 -5.88 -14.34 -20.14
C LEU A 232 -6.92 -15.30 -19.58
N ILE A 233 -7.26 -16.37 -20.32
CA ILE A 233 -8.20 -17.40 -19.87
C ILE A 233 -7.66 -18.08 -18.61
N LEU A 234 -6.38 -18.44 -18.59
CA LEU A 234 -5.74 -19.08 -17.44
C LEU A 234 -5.75 -18.17 -16.19
N ILE A 235 -5.42 -16.88 -16.35
CA ILE A 235 -5.48 -15.90 -15.27
C ILE A 235 -6.91 -15.75 -14.74
N LEU A 236 -7.90 -15.62 -15.63
CA LEU A 236 -9.30 -15.47 -15.23
C LEU A 236 -9.83 -16.70 -14.49
N LEU A 237 -9.58 -17.90 -15.01
CA LEU A 237 -10.02 -19.15 -14.36
C LEU A 237 -9.34 -19.35 -13.01
N SER A 238 -8.02 -19.20 -12.94
CA SER A 238 -7.28 -19.36 -11.68
C SER A 238 -7.73 -18.35 -10.62
N PHE A 239 -7.86 -17.07 -10.96
CA PHE A 239 -8.25 -16.04 -10.00
C PHE A 239 -9.73 -16.12 -9.63
N SER A 240 -10.59 -16.61 -10.52
CA SER A 240 -11.99 -16.92 -10.20
C SER A 240 -12.07 -18.00 -9.12
N VAL A 241 -11.36 -19.12 -9.29
CA VAL A 241 -11.31 -20.20 -8.29
C VAL A 241 -10.76 -19.69 -6.95
N LEU A 242 -9.62 -18.97 -6.97
CA LEU A 242 -9.01 -18.44 -5.76
C LEU A 242 -9.92 -17.45 -5.03
N THR A 243 -10.63 -16.61 -5.78
CA THR A 243 -11.57 -15.63 -5.22
C THR A 243 -12.76 -16.32 -4.58
N THR A 244 -13.36 -17.32 -5.26
CA THR A 244 -14.46 -18.09 -4.69
C THR A 244 -14.04 -18.86 -3.43
N GLN A 245 -12.83 -19.41 -3.40
CA GLN A 245 -12.29 -20.03 -2.18
C GLN A 245 -12.07 -19.01 -1.07
N ARG A 246 -11.50 -17.83 -1.39
CA ARG A 246 -11.26 -16.79 -0.39
C ARG A 246 -12.56 -16.23 0.18
N ASN A 247 -13.60 -16.06 -0.64
CA ASN A 247 -14.90 -15.58 -0.18
C ASN A 247 -15.52 -16.47 0.91
N LYS A 248 -15.25 -17.79 0.89
CA LYS A 248 -15.72 -18.70 1.96
C LYS A 248 -15.13 -18.36 3.33
N VAL A 249 -13.90 -17.86 3.37
CA VAL A 249 -13.24 -17.45 4.62
C VAL A 249 -13.90 -16.20 5.21
N TRP A 250 -14.35 -15.28 4.34
CA TRP A 250 -14.94 -13.99 4.74
C TRP A 250 -16.45 -14.07 5.08
N ILE A 251 -17.04 -15.27 5.14
CA ILE A 251 -18.48 -15.44 5.42
C ILE A 251 -18.83 -14.92 6.82
N ASN A 252 -18.00 -15.23 7.83
CA ASN A 252 -18.21 -14.76 9.20
C ASN A 252 -16.89 -14.62 9.96
N GLU A 253 -16.97 -14.01 11.15
CA GLU A 253 -15.82 -13.75 12.01
C GLU A 253 -15.10 -15.04 12.44
N ILE A 254 -15.84 -16.12 12.75
CA ILE A 254 -15.22 -17.38 13.18
C ILE A 254 -14.39 -17.97 12.03
N THR A 255 -14.92 -18.04 10.81
CA THR A 255 -14.19 -18.57 9.65
C THR A 255 -12.99 -17.70 9.30
N LEU A 256 -13.14 -16.37 9.38
CA LEU A 256 -12.06 -15.42 9.09
C LEU A 256 -10.89 -15.55 10.06
N TRP A 257 -11.18 -15.55 11.36
CA TRP A 257 -10.13 -15.63 12.38
C TRP A 257 -9.60 -17.05 12.57
N SER A 258 -10.38 -18.09 12.24
CA SER A 258 -9.89 -19.47 12.17
C SER A 258 -8.93 -19.69 11.00
N ASP A 259 -9.14 -19.02 9.86
CA ASP A 259 -8.15 -19.01 8.78
C ASP A 259 -6.88 -18.27 9.20
N SER A 260 -7.03 -17.16 9.93
CA SER A 260 -5.90 -16.36 10.40
C SER A 260 -5.05 -17.07 11.47
N ILE A 261 -5.67 -17.82 12.39
CA ILE A 261 -4.92 -18.52 13.45
C ILE A 261 -4.02 -19.63 12.90
N ILE A 262 -4.40 -20.26 11.77
CA ILE A 262 -3.54 -21.26 11.11
C ILE A 262 -2.27 -20.60 10.55
N LYS A 263 -2.38 -19.34 10.11
CA LYS A 263 -1.32 -18.62 9.39
C LYS A 263 -0.45 -17.75 10.28
N ASN A 264 -1.03 -17.20 11.35
CA ASN A 264 -0.35 -16.42 12.37
C ASN A 264 -0.78 -16.88 13.78
N PRO A 265 -0.38 -18.10 14.20
CA PRO A 265 -0.88 -18.74 15.42
C PRO A 265 -0.44 -18.04 16.72
N ASN A 266 0.61 -17.23 16.68
CA ASN A 266 1.14 -16.57 17.86
C ASN A 266 0.59 -15.16 18.08
N SER A 267 -0.29 -14.68 17.19
CA SER A 267 -0.78 -13.30 17.22
C SER A 267 -1.84 -13.11 18.31
N PRO A 268 -1.59 -12.24 19.31
CA PRO A 268 -2.59 -11.89 20.31
C PRO A 268 -3.86 -11.33 19.66
N ARG A 269 -3.71 -10.54 18.58
CA ARG A 269 -4.84 -9.97 17.85
C ARG A 269 -5.73 -11.06 17.26
N VAL A 270 -5.13 -12.07 16.64
CA VAL A 270 -5.87 -13.18 16.03
C VAL A 270 -6.62 -13.98 17.09
N HIS A 271 -5.95 -14.30 18.21
CA HIS A 271 -6.57 -14.95 19.35
C HIS A 271 -7.71 -14.12 19.96
N ASN A 272 -7.50 -12.81 20.15
CA ASN A 272 -8.50 -11.92 20.70
C ASN A 272 -9.77 -11.89 19.84
N ASN A 273 -9.62 -11.72 18.53
CA ASN A 273 -10.75 -11.61 17.62
C ASN A 273 -11.46 -12.96 17.42
N LEU A 274 -10.73 -14.07 17.37
CA LEU A 274 -11.35 -15.40 17.35
C LEU A 274 -12.11 -15.69 18.66
N GLY A 275 -11.54 -15.31 19.80
CA GLY A 275 -12.18 -15.41 21.11
C GLY A 275 -13.47 -14.60 21.20
N LYS A 276 -13.45 -13.35 20.71
CA LYS A 276 -14.63 -12.50 20.57
C LYS A 276 -15.69 -13.14 19.67
N ALA A 277 -15.30 -13.65 18.50
CA ALA A 277 -16.23 -14.31 17.58
C ALA A 277 -16.91 -15.54 18.20
N TYR A 278 -16.16 -16.35 18.96
CA TYR A 278 -16.75 -17.47 19.71
C TYR A 278 -17.65 -17.03 20.86
N TYR A 279 -17.31 -15.92 21.52
CA TYR A 279 -18.14 -15.36 22.59
C TYR A 279 -19.50 -14.91 22.04
N GLU A 280 -19.49 -14.16 20.93
CA GLU A 280 -20.71 -13.70 20.24
C GLU A 280 -21.57 -14.86 19.73
N ALA A 281 -20.95 -15.99 19.37
CA ALA A 281 -21.64 -17.22 18.98
C ALA A 281 -22.07 -18.12 20.15
N GLY A 282 -21.91 -17.69 21.41
CA GLY A 282 -22.28 -18.45 22.61
C GLY A 282 -21.34 -19.61 22.96
N GLN A 283 -20.21 -19.78 22.27
CA GLN A 283 -19.24 -20.86 22.49
C GLN A 283 -18.23 -20.48 23.58
N LEU A 284 -18.71 -20.29 24.81
CA LEU A 284 -17.96 -19.69 25.92
C LEU A 284 -16.64 -20.40 26.25
N ARG A 285 -16.58 -21.74 26.14
CA ARG A 285 -15.35 -22.50 26.41
C ARG A 285 -14.24 -22.18 25.41
N LYS A 286 -14.57 -22.10 24.12
CA LYS A 286 -13.60 -21.74 23.07
C LYS A 286 -13.21 -20.27 23.17
N ALA A 287 -14.19 -19.41 23.46
CA ALA A 287 -13.96 -17.99 23.68
C ALA A 287 -12.92 -17.77 24.78
N ARG A 288 -13.13 -18.37 25.96
CA ARG A 288 -12.20 -18.28 27.09
C ARG A 288 -10.79 -18.72 26.70
N PHE A 289 -10.65 -19.89 26.08
CA PHE A 289 -9.35 -20.40 25.65
C PHE A 289 -8.60 -19.40 24.76
N HIS A 290 -9.25 -18.86 23.72
CA HIS A 290 -8.59 -17.92 22.82
C HIS A 290 -8.30 -16.57 23.49
N LEU A 291 -9.17 -16.06 24.35
CA LEU A 291 -8.93 -14.81 25.08
C LEU A 291 -7.78 -14.95 26.09
N GLU A 292 -7.68 -16.06 26.82
CA GLU A 292 -6.55 -16.34 27.74
C GLU A 292 -5.24 -16.52 26.97
N THR A 293 -5.29 -17.18 25.80
CA THR A 293 -4.11 -17.33 24.94
C THR A 293 -3.66 -16.00 24.33
N SER A 294 -4.61 -15.11 23.99
CA SER A 294 -4.29 -13.75 23.53
C SER A 294 -3.42 -13.03 24.55
N VAL A 295 -3.86 -12.96 25.81
CA VAL A 295 -3.13 -12.24 26.86
C VAL A 295 -1.76 -12.89 27.15
N SER A 296 -1.71 -14.21 27.25
CA SER A 296 -0.46 -14.92 27.58
C SER A 296 0.58 -14.90 26.45
N SER A 297 0.16 -14.75 25.19
CA SER A 297 1.07 -14.69 24.03
C SER A 297 1.73 -13.31 23.82
N ILE A 298 1.19 -12.23 24.39
CA ILE A 298 1.69 -10.85 24.17
C ILE A 298 3.19 -10.71 24.39
N PRO A 299 3.80 -11.13 25.53
CA PRO A 299 5.22 -10.86 25.78
C PRO A 299 6.14 -11.51 24.74
N ARG A 300 5.84 -12.77 24.38
CA ARG A 300 6.60 -13.50 23.37
C ARG A 300 6.37 -12.91 21.98
N TYR A 301 5.12 -12.61 21.65
CA TYR A 301 4.75 -12.03 20.36
C TYR A 301 5.44 -10.69 20.14
N VAL A 302 5.41 -9.79 21.13
CA VAL A 302 6.04 -8.46 20.96
C VAL A 302 7.54 -8.59 20.74
N LYS A 303 8.21 -9.45 21.51
CA LYS A 303 9.64 -9.73 21.33
C LYS A 303 9.95 -10.24 19.93
N SER A 304 9.21 -11.23 19.43
CA SER A 304 9.46 -11.81 18.10
C SER A 304 9.04 -10.90 16.95
N GLN A 305 7.94 -10.17 17.11
CA GLN A 305 7.29 -9.42 16.03
C GLN A 305 7.92 -8.05 15.83
N PHE A 306 8.39 -7.42 16.90
CA PHE A 306 8.94 -6.06 16.89
C PHE A 306 10.43 -6.00 17.19
N ASN A 307 11.09 -7.15 17.39
CA ASN A 307 12.49 -7.24 17.84
C ASN A 307 12.76 -6.41 19.11
N LEU A 308 11.73 -6.22 19.95
CA LEU A 308 11.82 -5.44 21.18
C LEU A 308 12.32 -6.35 22.30
N ASP A 309 13.64 -6.39 22.49
CA ASP A 309 14.24 -7.15 23.60
C ASP A 309 13.83 -6.61 24.98
N ASN A 310 13.36 -5.36 25.05
CA ASN A 310 13.11 -4.69 26.33
C ASN A 310 11.72 -4.02 26.42
N LEU A 311 10.67 -4.84 26.33
CA LEU A 311 9.28 -4.44 26.63
C LEU A 311 9.16 -3.72 27.99
N LYS A 312 10.04 -4.06 28.95
CA LYS A 312 10.11 -3.41 30.27
C LYS A 312 10.46 -1.93 30.20
N ASN A 313 11.41 -1.52 29.36
CA ASN A 313 11.82 -0.12 29.26
C ASN A 313 10.71 0.76 28.67
N ILE A 314 9.95 0.25 27.68
CA ILE A 314 8.81 0.97 27.11
C ILE A 314 7.66 1.08 28.14
N ILE A 315 7.44 0.03 28.94
CA ILE A 315 6.45 0.07 30.02
C ILE A 315 6.88 1.05 31.13
N GLU A 316 8.17 1.09 31.47
CA GLU A 316 8.72 2.06 32.44
C GLU A 316 8.66 3.50 31.93
N GLU A 317 9.03 3.77 30.67
CA GLU A 317 8.89 5.10 30.05
C GLU A 317 7.42 5.55 30.02
N LYS A 318 6.49 4.67 29.63
CA LYS A 318 5.05 4.99 29.65
C LYS A 318 4.50 5.20 31.05
N ARG A 319 5.04 4.50 32.07
CA ARG A 319 4.66 4.69 33.46
C ARG A 319 5.14 6.05 34.00
N ILE A 320 6.39 6.43 33.67
CA ILE A 320 6.97 7.74 34.01
C ILE A 320 6.18 8.89 33.36
N ASP A 321 5.78 8.74 32.10
CA ASP A 321 4.96 9.75 31.43
C ASP A 321 3.55 9.86 32.02
N SER A 322 2.93 8.73 32.40
CA SER A 322 1.61 8.76 33.05
C SER A 322 1.63 9.43 34.43
N GLU A 323 2.72 9.30 35.18
CA GLU A 323 2.92 9.96 36.48
C GLU A 323 3.24 11.46 36.32
N LYS A 324 3.89 11.86 35.22
CA LYS A 324 4.10 13.28 34.86
C LYS A 324 2.82 14.00 34.48
N PHE A 325 1.86 13.32 33.85
CA PHE A 325 0.55 13.89 33.49
C PHE A 325 -0.42 13.97 34.68
N GLN A 326 -0.13 13.30 35.80
CA GLN A 326 -0.94 13.34 37.02
C GLN A 326 -0.47 14.37 38.07
N LYS A 327 0.62 15.11 37.80
CA LYS A 327 1.08 16.25 38.63
C LYS A 327 0.73 17.57 37.97
#